data_AF-A0AAW8CLT5-F1
#
_entry.id   AF-A0AAW8CLT5-F1
#
_cell.length_a   1.000
_cell.length_b   1.000
_cell.length_c   1.000
_cell.angle_alpha   90.00
_cell.angle_beta   90.00
_cell.angle_gamma   90.00
#
_symmetry.space_group_name_H-M   'P 1'
#
loop_
_entity.id
_entity.type
_entity.pdbx_description
1 polymer ?
#
loop_
_entity_poly.entity_id
_entity_poly.type
_entity_poly.pdbx_seq_one_letter_code
_entity_poly.pdbx_strand_id
1 'polypeptide(L)'
;MNKWTNYFFIGLMGFIFSVSSIAEAKKQIVIAIDAGHGGRDPGAVGKVFKIKEKDITLAISKQLKLLLDKDPNFKGVLTRRSDYYIGVNKRSEVARKHKANLLVSIHADVSPVSNSVRGSSVWVLSNRRANNEMGKWLEDHEKQSELLGGIGSVLSSNRERYLDTTVLDLQFSHVQRAGYDLGKSVLKELNRVVPLVKRTPQHASLAVLRSPDIPSILVETGFLSNVNEEKNLSKKNYQKKIANAIYDGLVIYSKQNYANLVITEKKKRINKKKKYSKANKKKYHTSPTIYIVKKDETLYSIAKRYGTTPQKLSKLNHIKNNIILVGQKLKLK
;
A
#
# COMPACT_ATOMS: atom_id res chain seq x y z
N MET A 1 -10.85 57.85 58.58
CA MET A 1 -9.59 58.61 58.37
C MET A 1 -8.48 57.64 58.05
N ASN A 2 -7.86 57.81 56.88
CA ASN A 2 -6.45 57.53 56.54
C ASN A 2 -5.86 56.13 56.78
N LYS A 3 -4.95 55.58 55.98
CA LYS A 3 -4.36 55.92 54.67
C LYS A 3 -3.61 54.66 54.23
N TRP A 4 -3.67 54.41 52.93
CA TRP A 4 -2.67 53.72 52.11
C TRP A 4 -1.24 53.65 52.64
N THR A 5 -0.61 52.48 52.50
CA THR A 5 0.82 52.12 52.22
C THR A 5 1.09 50.72 52.81
N ASN A 6 1.78 49.74 52.24
CA ASN A 6 2.57 49.59 51.01
C ASN A 6 2.62 48.09 50.63
N TYR A 7 2.32 47.81 49.36
CA TYR A 7 3.06 47.00 48.38
C TYR A 7 3.78 45.67 48.73
N PHE A 8 3.60 44.76 47.77
CA PHE A 8 4.54 43.72 47.28
C PHE A 8 4.44 42.30 47.85
N PHE A 9 3.39 41.58 47.40
CA PHE A 9 3.48 40.12 47.20
C PHE A 9 2.83 39.75 45.86
N ILE A 10 3.49 40.12 44.77
CA ILE A 10 3.26 39.51 43.45
C ILE A 10 4.42 38.53 43.24
N GLY A 11 4.18 37.27 43.60
CA GLY A 11 5.17 36.21 43.56
C GLY A 11 4.55 34.89 43.16
N LEU A 12 4.49 34.67 41.85
CA LEU A 12 4.65 33.35 41.24
C LEU A 12 3.55 32.28 41.47
N MET A 13 2.29 32.57 41.15
CA MET A 13 1.41 31.54 40.56
C MET A 13 1.58 31.55 39.04
N GLY A 14 2.81 31.22 38.63
CA GLY A 14 3.15 30.93 37.25
C GLY A 14 2.25 29.80 36.78
N PHE A 15 1.25 30.16 36.00
CA PHE A 15 0.40 29.26 35.25
C PHE A 15 1.31 28.47 34.29
N ILE A 16 1.84 27.33 34.74
CA ILE A 16 2.54 26.38 33.88
C ILE A 16 1.44 25.74 33.02
N PHE A 17 1.00 26.44 31.98
CA PHE A 17 0.55 25.77 30.77
C PHE A 17 1.81 25.09 30.21
N SER A 18 2.06 23.87 30.71
CA SER A 18 2.86 22.90 29.97
C SER A 18 2.16 22.73 28.64
N VAL A 19 2.66 23.43 27.61
CA VAL A 19 2.38 23.10 26.23
C VAL A 19 3.12 21.80 25.98
N SER A 20 2.58 20.71 26.55
CA SER A 20 2.82 19.38 26.05
C SER A 20 2.27 19.40 24.65
N SER A 21 3.15 19.72 23.69
CA SER A 21 2.93 19.41 22.29
C SER A 21 2.62 17.93 22.26
N ILE A 22 1.34 17.57 22.22
CA ILE A 22 0.90 16.27 21.76
C ILE A 22 1.23 16.32 20.26
N ALA A 23 2.50 16.11 19.94
CA ALA A 23 2.94 15.78 18.62
C ALA A 23 2.20 14.50 18.30
N GLU A 24 1.06 14.62 17.61
CA GLU A 24 0.29 13.49 17.13
C GLU A 24 1.27 12.61 16.36
N ALA A 25 1.63 11.48 16.95
CA ALA A 25 2.71 10.64 16.45
C ALA A 25 2.38 10.29 15.01
N LYS A 26 3.18 10.79 14.07
CA LYS A 26 2.95 10.59 12.64
C LYS A 26 2.86 9.09 12.39
N LYS A 27 1.71 8.63 11.88
CA LYS A 27 1.51 7.21 11.59
C LYS A 27 2.59 6.74 10.61
N GLN A 28 3.42 5.81 11.07
CA GLN A 28 4.51 5.23 10.30
C GLN A 28 3.99 4.28 9.22
N ILE A 29 4.70 4.21 8.10
CA ILE A 29 4.52 3.20 7.06
C ILE A 29 5.20 1.93 7.54
N VAL A 30 4.42 0.87 7.74
CA VAL A 30 4.97 -0.42 8.14
C VAL A 30 5.39 -1.18 6.89
N ILE A 31 6.66 -1.58 6.81
CA ILE A 31 7.21 -2.36 5.71
C ILE A 31 7.54 -3.75 6.24
N ALA A 32 6.84 -4.77 5.74
CA ALA A 32 7.23 -6.14 5.95
C ALA A 32 8.42 -6.46 5.03
N ILE A 33 9.48 -7.03 5.61
CA ILE A 33 10.70 -7.44 4.93
C ILE A 33 10.78 -8.95 5.07
N ASP A 34 10.59 -9.64 3.97
CA ASP A 34 10.72 -11.08 3.90
C ASP A 34 12.15 -11.48 3.53
N ALA A 35 12.85 -12.12 4.47
CA ALA A 35 14.15 -12.71 4.20
C ALA A 35 13.92 -14.11 3.59
N GLY A 36 14.14 -14.26 2.28
CA GLY A 36 13.93 -15.52 1.54
C GLY A 36 14.58 -16.73 2.23
N HIS A 37 13.97 -17.91 2.06
CA HIS A 37 14.46 -19.18 2.60
C HIS A 37 14.62 -19.19 4.14
N GLY A 38 15.47 -20.07 4.70
CA GLY A 38 15.77 -20.15 6.13
C GLY A 38 15.64 -21.56 6.72
N GLY A 39 16.41 -21.83 7.77
CA GLY A 39 16.48 -23.11 8.44
C GLY A 39 16.92 -24.22 7.48
N ARG A 40 16.06 -25.23 7.33
CA ARG A 40 16.25 -26.40 6.45
C ARG A 40 16.27 -26.06 4.95
N ASP A 41 15.76 -24.89 4.57
CA ASP A 41 15.76 -24.42 3.19
C ASP A 41 16.94 -23.44 3.02
N PRO A 42 18.05 -23.86 2.38
CA PRO A 42 19.20 -22.98 2.16
C PRO A 42 18.95 -21.95 1.04
N GLY A 43 17.92 -22.16 0.22
CA GLY A 43 17.80 -21.52 -1.09
C GLY A 43 18.93 -21.91 -2.03
N ALA A 44 19.26 -21.02 -2.96
CA ALA A 44 20.41 -21.18 -3.84
C ALA A 44 21.71 -21.36 -3.04
N VAL A 45 22.56 -22.27 -3.49
CA VAL A 45 23.91 -22.46 -2.95
C VAL A 45 24.91 -22.13 -4.04
N GLY A 46 25.75 -21.14 -3.78
CA GLY A 46 26.78 -20.70 -4.70
C GLY A 46 27.76 -21.83 -5.02
N LYS A 47 28.30 -21.83 -6.24
CA LYS A 47 29.05 -22.98 -6.76
C LYS A 47 30.45 -23.06 -6.16
N VAL A 48 31.10 -21.91 -5.95
CA VAL A 48 32.54 -21.83 -5.61
C VAL A 48 32.73 -21.67 -4.11
N PHE A 49 32.11 -20.68 -3.50
CA PHE A 49 32.29 -20.35 -2.08
C PHE A 49 31.26 -21.03 -1.17
N LYS A 50 30.31 -21.77 -1.77
CA LYS A 50 29.22 -22.48 -1.06
C LYS A 50 28.37 -21.57 -0.18
N ILE A 51 28.29 -20.29 -0.56
CA ILE A 51 27.45 -19.30 0.13
C ILE A 51 25.99 -19.67 -0.08
N LYS A 52 25.20 -19.64 1.00
CA LYS A 52 23.78 -19.97 0.97
C LYS A 52 22.96 -18.70 0.87
N GLU A 53 21.95 -18.72 0.01
CA GLU A 53 21.03 -17.62 -0.19
C GLU A 53 20.39 -17.15 1.12
N LYS A 54 19.94 -18.09 1.96
CA LYS A 54 19.29 -17.76 3.25
C LYS A 54 20.13 -16.86 4.16
N ASP A 55 21.46 -16.92 4.06
CA ASP A 55 22.36 -16.11 4.88
C ASP A 55 22.49 -14.69 4.30
N ILE A 56 22.58 -14.59 2.97
CA ILE A 56 22.60 -13.33 2.23
C ILE A 56 21.28 -12.56 2.42
N THR A 57 20.15 -13.23 2.23
CA THR A 57 18.83 -12.61 2.35
C THR A 57 18.60 -12.10 3.77
N LEU A 58 18.93 -12.89 4.80
CA LEU A 58 18.82 -12.45 6.19
C LEU A 58 19.70 -11.23 6.49
N ALA A 59 20.93 -11.22 5.99
CA ALA A 59 21.86 -10.13 6.20
C ALA A 59 21.36 -8.82 5.56
N ILE A 60 20.93 -8.87 4.30
CA ILE A 60 20.38 -7.70 3.59
C ILE A 60 19.08 -7.23 4.26
N SER A 61 18.18 -8.14 4.62
CA SER A 61 16.91 -7.81 5.30
C SER A 61 17.14 -7.12 6.64
N LYS A 62 18.14 -7.56 7.43
CA LYS A 62 18.51 -6.90 8.69
C LYS A 62 19.05 -5.48 8.46
N GLN A 63 19.88 -5.28 7.44
CA GLN A 63 20.36 -3.94 7.07
C GLN A 63 19.21 -3.03 6.65
N LEU A 64 18.30 -3.53 5.80
CA LEU A 64 17.12 -2.77 5.38
C LEU A 64 16.23 -2.41 6.56
N LYS A 65 16.01 -3.33 7.51
CA LYS A 65 15.26 -3.04 8.74
C LYS A 65 15.90 -1.90 9.53
N LEU A 66 17.21 -1.91 9.72
CA LEU A 66 17.93 -0.86 10.45
C LEU A 66 17.76 0.52 9.80
N LEU A 67 17.74 0.57 8.46
CA LEU A 67 17.51 1.81 7.72
C LEU A 67 16.07 2.31 7.92
N LEU A 68 15.08 1.42 7.79
CA LEU A 68 13.68 1.76 7.98
C LEU A 68 13.36 2.19 9.41
N ASP A 69 13.91 1.52 10.42
CA ASP A 69 13.67 1.87 11.82
C ASP A 69 14.34 3.19 12.24
N LYS A 70 15.37 3.64 11.49
CA LYS A 70 16.01 4.95 11.70
C LYS A 70 15.23 6.10 11.10
N ASP A 71 14.40 5.86 10.08
CA ASP A 71 13.55 6.89 9.48
C ASP A 71 12.25 7.02 10.29
N PRO A 72 11.92 8.20 10.85
CA PRO A 72 10.69 8.38 11.64
C PRO A 72 9.41 8.11 10.85
N ASN A 73 9.45 8.07 9.52
CA ASN A 73 8.30 7.77 8.67
C ASN A 73 8.02 6.29 8.49
N PHE A 74 8.96 5.40 8.84
CA PHE A 74 8.87 3.98 8.55
C PHE A 74 9.00 3.11 9.79
N LYS A 75 8.55 1.87 9.66
CA LYS A 75 8.78 0.79 10.63
C LYS A 75 9.06 -0.50 9.87
N GLY A 76 10.23 -1.10 10.07
CA GLY A 76 10.58 -2.38 9.45
C GLY A 76 10.09 -3.57 10.27
N VAL A 77 9.49 -4.58 9.63
CA VAL A 77 9.08 -5.83 10.26
C VAL A 77 9.67 -7.00 9.49
N LEU A 78 10.52 -7.81 10.11
CA LEU A 78 11.07 -9.00 9.47
C LEU A 78 10.09 -10.18 9.55
N THR A 79 9.94 -10.95 8.48
CA THR A 79 9.23 -12.24 8.54
C THR A 79 9.99 -13.24 9.42
N ARG A 80 11.33 -13.27 9.29
CA ARG A 80 12.24 -14.00 10.19
C ARG A 80 13.40 -13.15 10.70
N ARG A 81 13.75 -13.36 11.97
CA ARG A 81 14.84 -12.62 12.66
C ARG A 81 16.16 -13.40 12.75
N SER A 82 16.10 -14.71 12.59
CA SER A 82 17.24 -15.64 12.67
C SER A 82 17.09 -16.74 11.61
N ASP A 83 17.95 -17.74 11.67
CA ASP A 83 17.96 -18.86 10.72
C ASP A 83 16.94 -19.93 11.09
N TYR A 84 15.67 -19.70 10.75
CA TYR A 84 14.61 -20.69 10.85
C TYR A 84 13.72 -20.67 9.62
N TYR A 85 13.08 -21.81 9.36
CA TYR A 85 12.20 -21.99 8.22
C TYR A 85 10.84 -21.31 8.44
N ILE A 86 10.37 -20.58 7.43
CA ILE A 86 8.99 -20.07 7.35
C ILE A 86 8.37 -20.55 6.05
N GLY A 87 7.25 -21.26 6.15
CA GLY A 87 6.46 -21.69 5.00
C GLY A 87 5.98 -20.49 4.18
N VAL A 88 5.98 -20.61 2.85
CA VAL A 88 5.77 -19.48 1.93
C VAL A 88 4.47 -18.69 2.19
N ASN A 89 3.39 -19.36 2.55
CA ASN A 89 2.11 -18.70 2.86
C ASN A 89 2.16 -17.90 4.17
N LYS A 90 2.89 -18.40 5.17
CA LYS A 90 3.06 -17.74 6.48
C LYS A 90 3.81 -16.41 6.36
N ARG A 91 4.63 -16.22 5.33
CA ARG A 91 5.39 -14.97 5.10
C ARG A 91 4.44 -13.78 4.90
N SER A 92 3.42 -13.93 4.06
CA SER A 92 2.39 -12.90 3.86
C SER A 92 1.47 -12.73 5.08
N GLU A 93 1.21 -13.79 5.84
CA GLU A 93 0.46 -13.71 7.10
C GLU A 93 1.19 -12.87 8.16
N VAL A 94 2.52 -13.00 8.26
CA VAL A 94 3.32 -12.15 9.17
C VAL A 94 3.18 -10.67 8.80
N ALA A 95 3.17 -10.35 7.50
CA ALA A 95 2.95 -8.99 7.02
C ALA A 95 1.57 -8.45 7.43
N ARG A 96 0.50 -9.24 7.21
CA ARG A 96 -0.87 -8.88 7.62
C ARG A 96 -1.01 -8.72 9.13
N LYS A 97 -0.46 -9.65 9.93
CA LYS A 97 -0.46 -9.58 11.40
C LYS A 97 0.13 -8.27 11.92
N HIS A 98 1.14 -7.74 11.25
CA HIS A 98 1.78 -6.47 11.62
C HIS A 98 1.17 -5.26 10.91
N LYS A 99 0.06 -5.44 10.18
CA LYS A 99 -0.63 -4.40 9.41
C LYS A 99 0.33 -3.67 8.45
N ALA A 100 1.18 -4.45 7.79
CA ALA A 100 2.15 -3.92 6.85
C ALA A 100 1.46 -3.21 5.69
N ASN A 101 1.99 -2.05 5.31
CA ASN A 101 1.55 -1.29 4.16
C ASN A 101 2.16 -1.80 2.87
N LEU A 102 3.38 -2.33 2.92
CA LEU A 102 4.12 -2.90 1.79
C LEU A 102 4.85 -4.16 2.24
N LEU A 103 5.08 -5.09 1.29
CA LEU A 103 5.90 -6.28 1.49
C LEU A 103 7.04 -6.30 0.48
N VAL A 104 8.27 -6.45 0.98
CA VAL A 104 9.48 -6.61 0.17
C VAL A 104 10.12 -7.94 0.52
N SER A 105 10.09 -8.90 -0.39
CA SER A 105 10.82 -10.15 -0.28
C SER A 105 12.19 -10.02 -0.91
N ILE A 106 13.24 -10.50 -0.24
CA ILE A 106 14.64 -10.38 -0.66
C ILE A 106 15.18 -11.77 -0.96
N HIS A 107 15.74 -11.93 -2.15
CA HIS A 107 16.25 -13.18 -2.71
C HIS A 107 17.60 -12.99 -3.42
N ALA A 108 18.29 -14.11 -3.67
CA ALA A 108 19.53 -14.17 -4.44
C ALA A 108 19.65 -15.54 -5.14
N ASP A 109 18.67 -15.84 -6.00
CA ASP A 109 18.45 -17.17 -6.58
C ASP A 109 19.56 -17.61 -7.56
N VAL A 110 19.40 -18.79 -8.16
CA VAL A 110 20.17 -19.28 -9.31
C VAL A 110 19.48 -18.83 -10.60
N SER A 111 20.26 -18.32 -11.56
CA SER A 111 19.70 -18.05 -12.89
C SER A 111 19.32 -19.36 -13.58
N PRO A 112 18.08 -19.51 -14.09
CA PRO A 112 17.65 -20.72 -14.79
C PRO A 112 18.22 -20.82 -16.22
N VAL A 113 18.84 -19.75 -16.73
CA VAL A 113 19.31 -19.67 -18.13
C VAL A 113 20.80 -19.97 -18.24
N SER A 114 21.63 -19.32 -17.42
CA SER A 114 23.09 -19.48 -17.46
C SER A 114 23.77 -18.91 -16.22
N ASN A 115 24.93 -19.45 -15.87
CA ASN A 115 25.79 -18.94 -14.79
C ASN A 115 26.40 -17.54 -15.11
N SER A 116 26.29 -17.07 -16.36
CA SER A 116 26.79 -15.75 -16.75
C SER A 116 25.85 -14.59 -16.39
N VAL A 117 24.58 -14.87 -16.11
CA VAL A 117 23.58 -13.86 -15.74
C VAL A 117 23.97 -13.21 -14.41
N ARG A 118 23.92 -11.88 -14.35
CA ARG A 118 24.29 -11.08 -13.18
C ARG A 118 23.44 -9.82 -13.08
N GLY A 119 23.38 -9.25 -11.88
CA GLY A 119 22.61 -8.04 -11.61
C GLY A 119 21.25 -8.32 -11.00
N SER A 120 20.58 -7.27 -10.56
CA SER A 120 19.31 -7.36 -9.85
C SER A 120 18.11 -7.40 -10.80
N SER A 121 17.00 -7.91 -10.27
CA SER A 121 15.68 -7.81 -10.89
C SER A 121 14.60 -7.69 -9.82
N VAL A 122 13.43 -7.18 -10.20
CA VAL A 122 12.29 -7.07 -9.29
C VAL A 122 11.08 -7.73 -9.92
N TRP A 123 10.40 -8.55 -9.13
CA TRP A 123 9.24 -9.32 -9.52
C TRP A 123 8.00 -8.86 -8.79
N VAL A 124 6.87 -8.91 -9.49
CA VAL A 124 5.53 -8.60 -9.00
C VAL A 124 4.58 -9.73 -9.35
N LEU A 125 3.45 -9.79 -8.66
CA LEU A 125 2.45 -10.82 -8.92
C LEU A 125 1.90 -10.72 -10.36
N SER A 126 1.77 -11.86 -11.03
CA SER A 126 1.14 -11.93 -12.36
C SER A 126 -0.38 -11.76 -12.27
N ASN A 127 -1.01 -11.19 -13.30
CA ASN A 127 -2.47 -11.01 -13.36
C ASN A 127 -3.23 -12.33 -13.23
N ARG A 128 -2.77 -13.37 -13.94
CA ARG A 128 -3.36 -14.71 -13.83
C ARG A 128 -3.30 -15.23 -12.39
N ARG A 129 -2.17 -15.06 -11.70
CA ARG A 129 -2.05 -15.50 -10.31
C ARG A 129 -2.91 -14.67 -9.38
N ALA A 130 -2.97 -13.35 -9.56
CA ALA A 130 -3.82 -12.46 -8.78
C ALA A 130 -5.30 -12.84 -8.90
N ASN A 131 -5.79 -13.09 -10.12
CA ASN A 131 -7.18 -13.52 -10.37
C ASN A 131 -7.49 -14.86 -9.68
N ASN A 132 -6.55 -15.81 -9.71
CA ASN A 132 -6.73 -17.08 -9.01
C ASN A 132 -6.77 -16.92 -7.49
N GLU A 133 -5.96 -16.02 -6.92
CA GLU A 133 -6.06 -15.69 -5.50
C GLU A 133 -7.39 -14.99 -5.21
N MET A 134 -7.85 -14.04 -6.04
CA MET A 134 -9.15 -13.39 -5.88
C MET A 134 -10.30 -14.39 -5.83
N GLY A 135 -10.31 -15.40 -6.72
CA GLY A 135 -11.29 -16.48 -6.68
C GLY A 135 -11.32 -17.22 -5.35
N LYS A 136 -10.15 -17.57 -4.79
CA LYS A 136 -10.07 -18.22 -3.47
C LYS A 136 -10.55 -17.32 -2.35
N TRP A 137 -10.25 -16.02 -2.42
CA TRP A 137 -10.76 -15.07 -1.44
C TRP A 137 -12.27 -14.85 -1.59
N LEU A 138 -12.82 -14.98 -2.79
CA LEU A 138 -14.28 -14.96 -3.01
C LEU A 138 -15.00 -16.17 -2.41
N GLU A 139 -14.31 -17.30 -2.23
CA GLU A 139 -14.85 -18.52 -1.62
C GLU A 139 -14.71 -18.51 -0.08
N ASP A 140 -13.72 -17.79 0.45
CA ASP A 140 -13.37 -17.77 1.87
C ASP A 140 -13.96 -16.56 2.61
N HIS A 141 -15.16 -16.75 3.18
CA HIS A 141 -15.93 -15.70 3.85
C HIS A 141 -15.24 -15.12 5.10
N GLU A 142 -14.47 -15.93 5.83
CA GLU A 142 -13.72 -15.45 7.01
C GLU A 142 -12.65 -14.45 6.60
N LYS A 143 -11.91 -14.78 5.53
CA LYS A 143 -10.89 -13.92 4.95
C LYS A 143 -11.46 -12.64 4.34
N GLN A 144 -12.62 -12.70 3.68
CA GLN A 144 -13.29 -11.49 3.17
C GLN A 144 -13.61 -10.49 4.28
N SER A 145 -14.14 -10.99 5.39
CA SER A 145 -14.50 -10.16 6.53
C SER A 145 -13.27 -9.46 7.13
N GLU A 146 -12.15 -10.17 7.25
CA GLU A 146 -10.86 -9.62 7.68
C GLU A 146 -10.38 -8.50 6.73
N LEU A 147 -10.46 -8.73 5.42
CA LEU A 147 -9.96 -7.83 4.39
C LEU A 147 -10.75 -6.53 4.27
N LEU A 148 -12.08 -6.63 4.33
CA LEU A 148 -13.00 -5.51 4.15
C LEU A 148 -13.26 -4.76 5.46
N GLY A 149 -12.82 -5.28 6.60
CA GLY A 149 -12.80 -4.61 7.89
C GLY A 149 -14.16 -4.07 8.33
N GLY A 150 -15.03 -4.90 8.91
CA GLY A 150 -16.35 -4.51 9.43
C GLY A 150 -17.37 -4.06 8.36
N ILE A 151 -16.91 -3.54 7.22
CA ILE A 151 -17.69 -3.36 6.00
C ILE A 151 -17.98 -4.74 5.39
N GLY A 152 -17.07 -5.71 5.55
CA GLY A 152 -17.29 -7.09 5.15
C GLY A 152 -18.58 -7.69 5.74
N SER A 153 -18.84 -7.51 7.03
CA SER A 153 -20.09 -7.98 7.65
C SER A 153 -21.34 -7.22 7.18
N VAL A 154 -21.22 -5.94 6.85
CA VAL A 154 -22.34 -5.13 6.32
C VAL A 154 -22.64 -5.51 4.88
N LEU A 155 -21.63 -5.74 4.06
CA LEU A 155 -21.77 -6.22 2.68
C LEU A 155 -22.22 -7.68 2.64
N SER A 156 -21.74 -8.54 3.54
CA SER A 156 -22.16 -9.96 3.65
C SER A 156 -23.62 -10.11 4.09
N SER A 157 -24.18 -9.12 4.80
CA SER A 157 -25.56 -9.18 5.30
C SER A 157 -26.61 -8.97 4.20
N ASN A 158 -26.25 -8.28 3.12
CA ASN A 158 -27.06 -8.14 1.90
C ASN A 158 -26.44 -9.05 0.84
N ARG A 159 -27.08 -10.16 0.49
CA ARG A 159 -26.58 -11.26 -0.38
C ARG A 159 -26.20 -10.88 -1.84
N GLU A 160 -25.54 -9.76 -2.08
CA GLU A 160 -25.13 -9.31 -3.41
C GLU A 160 -23.67 -9.65 -3.68
N ARG A 161 -23.42 -10.92 -4.04
CA ARG A 161 -22.11 -11.46 -4.46
C ARG A 161 -21.39 -10.57 -5.51
N TYR A 162 -22.14 -9.82 -6.30
CA TYR A 162 -21.63 -8.88 -7.29
C TYR A 162 -20.90 -7.66 -6.68
N LEU A 163 -21.38 -7.14 -5.55
CA LEU A 163 -20.74 -6.01 -4.86
C LEU A 163 -19.42 -6.43 -4.24
N ASP A 164 -19.38 -7.58 -3.56
CA ASP A 164 -18.15 -8.12 -2.96
C ASP A 164 -17.09 -8.39 -4.04
N THR A 165 -17.49 -9.00 -5.15
CA THR A 165 -16.62 -9.22 -6.31
C THR A 165 -16.04 -7.91 -6.83
N THR A 166 -16.85 -6.86 -6.97
CA THR A 166 -16.38 -5.57 -7.48
C THR A 166 -15.41 -4.90 -6.52
N VAL A 167 -15.70 -4.91 -5.21
CA VAL A 167 -14.82 -4.28 -4.21
C VAL A 167 -13.49 -5.01 -4.11
N LEU A 168 -13.52 -6.35 -4.10
CA LEU A 168 -12.32 -7.17 -4.10
C LEU A 168 -11.51 -6.97 -5.38
N ASP A 169 -12.14 -6.97 -6.56
CA ASP A 169 -11.44 -6.71 -7.83
C ASP A 169 -10.75 -5.33 -7.85
N LEU A 170 -11.44 -4.28 -7.38
CA LEU A 170 -10.87 -2.95 -7.26
C LEU A 170 -9.67 -2.92 -6.31
N GLN A 171 -9.75 -3.62 -5.17
CA GLN A 171 -8.68 -3.69 -4.19
C GLN A 171 -7.47 -4.45 -4.73
N PHE A 172 -7.68 -5.61 -5.36
CA PHE A 172 -6.60 -6.40 -5.97
C PHE A 172 -5.93 -5.61 -7.11
N SER A 173 -6.73 -5.00 -8.00
CA SER A 173 -6.22 -4.16 -9.09
C SER A 173 -5.38 -3.00 -8.56
N HIS A 174 -5.81 -2.36 -7.46
CA HIS A 174 -5.03 -1.32 -6.80
C HIS A 174 -3.70 -1.86 -6.25
N VAL A 175 -3.74 -2.99 -5.54
CA VAL A 175 -2.55 -3.62 -4.94
C VAL A 175 -1.54 -4.06 -6.01
N GLN A 176 -2.00 -4.62 -7.13
CA GLN A 176 -1.14 -4.98 -8.25
C GLN A 176 -0.45 -3.76 -8.87
N ARG A 177 -1.21 -2.69 -9.14
CA ARG A 177 -0.65 -1.46 -9.69
C ARG A 177 0.35 -0.83 -8.72
N ALA A 178 0.00 -0.77 -7.44
CA ALA A 178 0.86 -0.28 -6.38
C ALA A 178 2.16 -1.09 -6.27
N GLY A 179 2.09 -2.42 -6.37
CA GLY A 179 3.25 -3.31 -6.40
C GLY A 179 4.16 -3.05 -7.61
N TYR A 180 3.57 -2.85 -8.79
CA TYR A 180 4.33 -2.50 -10.00
C TYR A 180 5.03 -1.13 -9.89
N ASP A 181 4.32 -0.12 -9.39
CA ASP A 181 4.88 1.21 -9.18
C ASP A 181 5.98 1.21 -8.11
N LEU A 182 5.81 0.43 -7.03
CA LEU A 182 6.86 0.18 -6.03
C LEU A 182 8.09 -0.49 -6.68
N GLY A 183 7.87 -1.53 -7.47
CA GLY A 183 8.95 -2.25 -8.14
C GLY A 183 9.76 -1.36 -9.08
N LYS A 184 9.11 -0.44 -9.81
CA LYS A 184 9.81 0.55 -10.64
C LYS A 184 10.70 1.48 -9.82
N SER A 185 10.20 1.98 -8.70
CA SER A 185 10.97 2.87 -7.82
C SER A 185 12.20 2.16 -7.24
N VAL A 186 12.05 0.91 -6.82
CA VAL A 186 13.16 0.09 -6.30
C VAL A 186 14.18 -0.26 -7.41
N LEU A 187 13.73 -0.66 -8.60
CA LEU A 187 14.63 -0.93 -9.74
C LEU A 187 15.45 0.30 -10.14
N LYS A 188 14.84 1.48 -10.13
CA LYS A 188 15.52 2.73 -10.48
C LYS A 188 16.71 2.99 -9.57
N GLU A 189 16.56 2.78 -8.27
CA GLU A 189 17.64 2.99 -7.30
C GLU A 189 18.66 1.84 -7.32
N LEU A 190 18.23 0.59 -7.52
CA LEU A 190 19.15 -0.54 -7.71
C LEU A 190 20.08 -0.33 -8.91
N ASN A 191 19.56 0.20 -10.04
CA ASN A 191 20.35 0.45 -11.25
C ASN A 191 21.54 1.42 -11.04
N ARG A 192 21.55 2.18 -9.94
CA ARG A 192 22.65 3.10 -9.59
C ARG A 192 23.82 2.39 -8.91
N VAL A 193 23.58 1.20 -8.34
CA VAL A 193 24.57 0.49 -7.52
C VAL A 193 24.94 -0.88 -8.06
N VAL A 194 24.06 -1.50 -8.86
CA VAL A 194 24.25 -2.83 -9.46
C VAL A 194 23.63 -2.87 -10.87
N PRO A 195 24.16 -3.69 -11.79
CA PRO A 195 23.51 -3.91 -13.09
C PRO A 195 22.10 -4.47 -12.91
N LEU A 196 21.22 -4.24 -13.89
CA LEU A 196 19.90 -4.87 -13.92
C LEU A 196 19.83 -5.94 -15.01
N VAL A 197 19.22 -7.08 -14.69
CA VAL A 197 18.87 -8.09 -15.72
C VAL A 197 17.72 -7.58 -16.60
N LYS A 198 16.73 -6.93 -15.98
CA LYS A 198 15.59 -6.31 -16.66
C LYS A 198 15.37 -4.92 -16.10
N ARG A 199 15.09 -3.97 -17.00
CA ARG A 199 14.87 -2.55 -16.64
C ARG A 199 13.47 -2.25 -16.11
N THR A 200 12.57 -3.22 -16.15
CA THR A 200 11.18 -3.10 -15.68
C THR A 200 10.83 -4.25 -14.75
N PRO A 201 9.86 -4.06 -13.83
CA PRO A 201 9.37 -5.15 -12.99
C PRO A 201 8.84 -6.30 -13.86
N GLN A 202 9.17 -7.53 -13.48
CA GLN A 202 8.74 -8.73 -14.18
C GLN A 202 7.56 -9.36 -13.44
N HIS A 203 6.64 -9.99 -14.18
CA HIS A 203 5.49 -10.66 -13.57
C HIS A 203 5.79 -12.14 -13.33
N ALA A 204 5.48 -12.63 -12.13
CA ALA A 204 5.63 -14.04 -11.79
C ALA A 204 4.54 -14.54 -10.83
N SER A 205 4.39 -15.87 -10.77
CA SER A 205 3.39 -16.55 -9.92
C SER A 205 3.98 -17.02 -8.59
N LEU A 206 4.72 -16.13 -7.93
CA LEU A 206 5.49 -16.42 -6.71
C LEU A 206 4.61 -16.43 -5.47
N ALA A 207 4.86 -17.37 -4.56
CA ALA A 207 3.99 -17.59 -3.41
C ALA A 207 3.96 -16.44 -2.40
N VAL A 208 5.12 -15.83 -2.15
CA VAL A 208 5.25 -14.70 -1.22
C VAL A 208 4.52 -13.44 -1.70
N LEU A 209 4.28 -13.33 -3.02
CA LEU A 209 3.65 -12.16 -3.64
C LEU A 209 2.12 -12.24 -3.69
N ARG A 210 1.51 -13.29 -3.12
CA ARG A 210 0.06 -13.57 -3.23
C ARG A 210 -0.81 -12.72 -2.31
N SER A 211 -0.24 -11.81 -1.52
CA SER A 211 -1.06 -10.99 -0.61
C SER A 211 -1.99 -10.10 -1.44
N PRO A 212 -3.31 -10.24 -1.33
CA PRO A 212 -4.27 -9.49 -2.14
C PRO A 212 -4.45 -8.03 -1.72
N ASP A 213 -3.93 -7.71 -0.55
CA ASP A 213 -4.24 -6.54 0.26
C ASP A 213 -3.00 -5.71 0.58
N ILE A 214 -1.82 -6.27 0.30
CA ILE A 214 -0.52 -5.66 0.56
C ILE A 214 0.26 -5.61 -0.75
N PRO A 215 0.57 -4.42 -1.29
CA PRO A 215 1.48 -4.28 -2.42
C PRO A 215 2.81 -4.97 -2.12
N SER A 216 3.15 -5.95 -2.94
CA SER A 216 4.24 -6.89 -2.70
C SER A 216 5.21 -6.92 -3.87
N ILE A 217 6.52 -6.88 -3.58
CA ILE A 217 7.59 -7.10 -4.55
C ILE A 217 8.55 -8.18 -4.05
N LEU A 218 9.19 -8.89 -4.98
CA LEU A 218 10.36 -9.73 -4.71
C LEU A 218 11.56 -9.11 -5.41
N VAL A 219 12.61 -8.85 -4.66
CA VAL A 219 13.88 -8.28 -5.15
C VAL A 219 14.90 -9.41 -5.24
N GLU A 220 15.25 -9.78 -6.47
CA GLU A 220 16.44 -10.59 -6.73
C GLU A 220 17.65 -9.67 -6.69
N THR A 221 18.48 -9.83 -5.67
CA THR A 221 19.62 -8.95 -5.42
C THR A 221 20.81 -9.24 -6.34
N GLY A 222 20.89 -10.47 -6.85
CA GLY A 222 21.90 -10.98 -7.77
C GLY A 222 21.74 -12.49 -7.88
N PHE A 223 22.59 -13.16 -8.67
CA PHE A 223 22.47 -14.62 -8.88
C PHE A 223 23.66 -15.37 -8.30
N LEU A 224 23.44 -16.27 -7.33
CA LEU A 224 24.51 -17.05 -6.70
C LEU A 224 25.16 -18.08 -7.65
N SER A 225 24.55 -18.36 -8.80
CA SER A 225 25.17 -19.15 -9.86
C SER A 225 26.33 -18.44 -10.56
N ASN A 226 26.42 -17.10 -10.46
CA ASN A 226 27.51 -16.31 -11.00
C ASN A 226 28.59 -16.08 -9.93
N VAL A 227 29.83 -16.50 -10.21
CA VAL A 227 30.94 -16.46 -9.24
C VAL A 227 31.27 -15.04 -8.77
N ASN A 228 31.15 -14.05 -9.64
CA ASN A 228 31.40 -12.65 -9.27
C ASN A 228 30.30 -12.10 -8.37
N GLU A 229 29.04 -12.44 -8.64
CA GLU A 229 27.90 -12.08 -7.78
C GLU A 229 27.98 -12.80 -6.44
N GLU A 230 28.32 -14.09 -6.41
CA GLU A 230 28.57 -14.87 -5.19
C GLU A 230 29.65 -14.20 -4.31
N LYS A 231 30.78 -13.81 -4.90
CA LYS A 231 31.86 -13.08 -4.22
C LYS A 231 31.44 -11.67 -3.76
N ASN A 232 30.57 -10.99 -4.49
CA ASN A 232 30.11 -9.66 -4.12
C ASN A 232 29.05 -9.71 -3.01
N LEU A 233 28.07 -10.60 -3.14
CA LEU A 233 26.97 -10.77 -2.18
C LEU A 233 27.47 -11.22 -0.81
N SER A 234 28.60 -11.92 -0.70
CA SER A 234 29.23 -12.20 0.62
C SER A 234 29.81 -10.98 1.33
N LYS A 235 30.08 -9.88 0.63
CA LYS A 235 30.70 -8.70 1.23
C LYS A 235 29.64 -7.84 1.92
N LYS A 236 29.83 -7.58 3.22
CA LYS A 236 28.96 -6.69 4.03
C LYS A 236 28.72 -5.31 3.38
N ASN A 237 29.75 -4.72 2.78
CA ASN A 237 29.62 -3.41 2.11
C ASN A 237 28.71 -3.47 0.87
N TYR A 238 28.74 -4.57 0.12
CA TYR A 238 27.88 -4.75 -1.05
C TYR A 238 26.42 -5.00 -0.64
N GLN A 239 26.20 -5.83 0.38
CA GLN A 239 24.89 -6.03 1.01
C GLN A 239 24.28 -4.71 1.51
N LYS A 240 25.09 -3.86 2.16
CA LYS A 240 24.67 -2.53 2.62
C LYS A 240 24.30 -1.61 1.46
N LYS A 241 25.06 -1.63 0.35
CA LYS A 241 24.74 -0.87 -0.87
C LYS A 241 23.37 -1.26 -1.44
N ILE A 242 23.10 -2.56 -1.53
CA ILE A 242 21.80 -3.08 -1.99
C ILE A 242 20.68 -2.66 -1.04
N ALA A 243 20.86 -2.83 0.28
CA ALA A 243 19.86 -2.45 1.28
C ALA A 243 19.53 -0.94 1.22
N ASN A 244 20.54 -0.08 1.05
CA ASN A 244 20.34 1.36 0.86
C ASN A 244 19.54 1.66 -0.42
N ALA A 245 19.85 1.02 -1.54
CA ALA A 245 19.11 1.23 -2.78
C ALA A 245 17.63 0.80 -2.67
N ILE A 246 17.35 -0.32 -1.99
CA ILE A 246 15.97 -0.74 -1.71
C ILE A 246 15.26 0.28 -0.81
N TYR A 247 15.92 0.76 0.24
CA TYR A 247 15.42 1.81 1.11
C TYR A 247 15.10 3.10 0.35
N ASP A 248 16.02 3.59 -0.49
CA ASP A 248 15.82 4.81 -1.29
C ASP A 248 14.63 4.65 -2.25
N GLY A 249 14.47 3.47 -2.86
CA GLY A 249 13.31 3.14 -3.68
C GLY A 249 11.99 3.19 -2.89
N LEU A 250 11.97 2.68 -1.66
CA LEU A 250 10.83 2.75 -0.74
C LEU A 250 10.50 4.19 -0.34
N VAL A 251 11.51 5.02 -0.06
CA VAL A 251 11.36 6.44 0.26
C VAL A 251 10.75 7.19 -0.93
N ILE A 252 11.26 6.97 -2.15
CA ILE A 252 10.76 7.60 -3.38
C ILE A 252 9.30 7.22 -3.62
N TYR A 253 9.00 5.91 -3.59
CA TYR A 253 7.64 5.41 -3.75
C TYR A 253 6.70 6.03 -2.71
N SER A 254 7.14 6.05 -1.44
CA SER A 254 6.33 6.60 -0.36
C SER A 254 6.07 8.09 -0.55
N LYS A 255 7.07 8.90 -0.95
CA LYS A 255 6.87 10.34 -1.22
C LYS A 255 5.87 10.59 -2.34
N GLN A 256 5.94 9.83 -3.43
CA GLN A 256 5.01 9.93 -4.56
C GLN A 256 3.56 9.62 -4.15
N ASN A 257 3.36 8.65 -3.25
CA ASN A 257 2.05 8.21 -2.81
C ASN A 257 1.52 8.96 -1.57
N TYR A 258 2.40 9.46 -0.70
CA TYR A 258 2.04 10.31 0.45
C TYR A 258 1.56 11.70 0.03
N ALA A 259 2.07 12.26 -1.08
CA ALA A 259 1.55 13.52 -1.61
C ALA A 259 0.05 13.44 -1.91
N ASN A 260 -0.42 12.30 -2.42
CA ASN A 260 -1.84 12.04 -2.67
C ASN A 260 -2.64 11.90 -1.37
N LEU A 261 -2.07 11.29 -0.33
CA LEU A 261 -2.71 11.15 0.99
C LEU A 261 -2.83 12.48 1.72
N VAL A 262 -1.77 13.32 1.72
CA VAL A 262 -1.77 14.64 2.37
C VAL A 262 -2.72 15.61 1.65
N ILE A 263 -2.81 15.57 0.32
CA ILE A 263 -3.82 16.35 -0.42
C ILE A 263 -5.23 15.90 -0.04
N THR A 264 -5.45 14.60 0.14
CA THR A 264 -6.77 14.04 0.51
C THR A 264 -7.14 14.35 1.97
N GLU A 265 -6.19 14.31 2.90
CA GLU A 265 -6.39 14.69 4.30
C GLU A 265 -6.53 16.20 4.49
N LYS A 266 -5.75 17.03 3.76
CA LYS A 266 -5.96 18.48 3.71
C LYS A 266 -7.33 18.80 3.14
N LYS A 267 -7.76 18.15 2.04
CA LYS A 267 -9.12 18.31 1.50
C LYS A 267 -10.20 17.85 2.49
N LYS A 268 -10.00 16.74 3.23
CA LYS A 268 -10.90 16.27 4.28
C LYS A 268 -10.95 17.24 5.48
N ARG A 269 -9.82 17.78 5.96
CA ARG A 269 -9.76 18.79 7.03
C ARG A 269 -10.34 20.13 6.60
N ILE A 270 -10.09 20.58 5.37
CA ILE A 270 -10.70 21.79 4.78
C ILE A 270 -12.22 21.60 4.66
N ASN A 271 -12.69 20.43 4.22
CA ASN A 271 -14.12 20.11 4.12
C ASN A 271 -14.76 19.96 5.51
N LYS A 272 -14.06 19.42 6.51
CA LYS A 272 -14.52 19.33 7.91
C LYS A 272 -14.59 20.71 8.57
N LYS A 273 -13.60 21.60 8.35
CA LYS A 273 -13.65 23.02 8.76
C LYS A 273 -14.78 23.77 8.07
N LYS A 274 -15.00 23.57 6.77
CA LYS A 274 -16.14 24.16 6.02
C LYS A 274 -17.50 23.63 6.49
N LYS A 275 -17.58 22.39 6.98
CA LYS A 275 -18.83 21.80 7.52
C LYS A 275 -19.16 22.36 8.91
N TYR A 276 -18.15 22.61 9.74
CA TYR A 276 -18.32 23.26 11.05
C TYR A 276 -18.65 24.76 10.94
N SER A 277 -18.09 25.49 9.96
CA SER A 277 -18.43 26.90 9.75
C SER A 277 -19.75 27.14 8.99
N LYS A 278 -20.29 26.13 8.29
CA LYS A 278 -21.61 26.22 7.62
C LYS A 278 -22.80 25.76 8.45
N ALA A 279 -22.59 25.27 9.68
CA ALA A 279 -23.70 24.89 10.57
C ALA A 279 -24.50 26.10 11.08
N ASN A 280 -23.95 27.32 11.01
CA ASN A 280 -24.63 28.56 11.39
C ASN A 280 -24.56 29.61 10.27
N LYS A 281 -25.37 29.45 9.22
CA LYS A 281 -26.05 30.53 8.46
C LYS A 281 -26.70 29.97 7.18
N LYS A 282 -28.04 29.84 7.27
CA LYS A 282 -29.12 30.16 6.31
C LYS A 282 -28.99 29.91 4.78
N LYS A 283 -30.17 29.53 4.26
CA LYS A 283 -30.80 29.80 2.95
C LYS A 283 -30.30 29.00 1.75
N TYR A 284 -31.15 28.05 1.33
CA TYR A 284 -31.07 27.36 0.05
C TYR A 284 -31.72 28.20 -1.05
N HIS A 285 -30.89 28.71 -1.98
CA HIS A 285 -31.30 28.97 -3.35
C HIS A 285 -30.22 28.38 -4.26
N THR A 286 -30.55 27.40 -5.08
CA THR A 286 -29.79 27.09 -6.30
C THR A 286 -30.73 26.42 -7.31
N SER A 287 -30.79 27.03 -8.49
CA SER A 287 -31.56 26.65 -9.68
C SER A 287 -31.35 25.19 -10.13
N PRO A 288 -32.31 24.59 -10.86
CA PRO A 288 -32.21 23.20 -11.30
C PRO A 288 -31.05 23.00 -12.29
N THR A 289 -30.17 22.05 -11.98
CA THR A 289 -29.11 21.62 -12.91
C THR A 289 -29.72 20.68 -13.95
N ILE A 290 -29.59 21.02 -15.25
CA ILE A 290 -30.11 20.22 -16.37
C ILE A 290 -28.99 19.37 -16.97
N TYR A 291 -29.30 18.11 -17.28
CA TYR A 291 -28.44 17.13 -17.95
C TYR A 291 -29.03 16.71 -19.31
N ILE A 292 -28.18 16.45 -20.31
CA ILE A 292 -28.62 15.95 -21.63
C ILE A 292 -28.15 14.51 -21.80
N VAL A 293 -29.09 13.59 -22.00
CA VAL A 293 -28.83 12.14 -22.16
C VAL A 293 -27.96 11.87 -23.37
N LYS A 294 -26.88 11.07 -23.21
CA LYS A 294 -25.99 10.66 -24.30
C LYS A 294 -26.31 9.24 -24.79
N LYS A 295 -25.75 8.87 -25.95
CA LYS A 295 -25.83 7.51 -26.49
C LYS A 295 -25.34 6.49 -25.45
N ASP A 296 -26.06 5.38 -25.33
CA ASP A 296 -25.79 4.26 -24.42
C ASP A 296 -25.89 4.60 -22.91
N GLU A 297 -26.57 5.70 -22.54
CA GLU A 297 -26.87 6.02 -21.14
C GLU A 297 -28.26 5.55 -20.72
N THR A 298 -28.38 5.09 -19.47
CA THR A 298 -29.64 4.68 -18.86
C THR A 298 -29.98 5.60 -17.70
N LEU A 299 -31.25 5.63 -17.29
CA LEU A 299 -31.67 6.42 -16.13
C LEU A 299 -30.89 6.02 -14.87
N TYR A 300 -30.50 4.75 -14.80
CA TYR A 300 -29.63 4.21 -13.75
C TYR A 300 -28.20 4.75 -13.80
N SER A 301 -27.54 4.73 -14.97
CA SER A 301 -26.16 5.24 -15.08
C SER A 301 -26.07 6.74 -14.79
N ILE A 302 -27.10 7.51 -15.18
CA ILE A 302 -27.21 8.94 -14.90
C ILE A 302 -27.50 9.19 -13.41
N ALA A 303 -28.47 8.48 -12.83
CA ALA A 303 -28.80 8.64 -11.42
C ALA A 303 -27.59 8.34 -10.52
N LYS A 304 -26.86 7.26 -10.83
CA LYS A 304 -25.61 6.89 -10.14
C LYS A 304 -24.54 7.98 -10.27
N ARG A 305 -24.35 8.54 -11.46
CA ARG A 305 -23.37 9.62 -11.71
C ARG A 305 -23.66 10.87 -10.88
N TYR A 306 -24.93 11.21 -10.69
CA TYR A 306 -25.35 12.44 -10.01
C TYR A 306 -25.78 12.24 -8.54
N GLY A 307 -25.57 11.05 -7.99
CA GLY A 307 -25.86 10.75 -6.59
C GLY A 307 -27.36 10.80 -6.25
N THR A 308 -28.21 10.36 -7.18
CA THR A 308 -29.65 10.19 -7.00
C THR A 308 -30.07 8.76 -7.34
N THR A 309 -31.37 8.46 -7.31
CA THR A 309 -31.93 7.15 -7.67
C THR A 309 -32.72 7.25 -8.98
N PRO A 310 -32.83 6.17 -9.77
CA PRO A 310 -33.68 6.15 -10.96
C PRO A 310 -35.12 6.58 -10.65
N GLN A 311 -35.68 6.13 -9.51
CA GLN A 311 -37.04 6.45 -9.08
C GLN A 311 -37.21 7.94 -8.80
N LYS A 312 -36.25 8.55 -8.09
CA LYS A 312 -36.27 9.99 -7.81
C LYS A 312 -36.08 10.82 -9.08
N LEU A 313 -35.19 10.41 -9.97
CA LEU A 313 -34.92 11.09 -11.24
C LEU A 313 -36.10 10.94 -12.21
N SER A 314 -36.73 9.77 -12.22
CA SER A 314 -37.96 9.45 -12.95
C SER A 314 -39.11 10.33 -12.47
N LYS A 315 -39.36 10.38 -11.16
CA LYS A 315 -40.40 11.21 -10.55
C LYS A 315 -40.18 12.71 -10.80
N LEU A 316 -38.92 13.17 -10.73
CA LEU A 316 -38.55 14.57 -10.96
C LEU A 316 -38.74 15.02 -12.42
N ASN A 317 -38.68 14.08 -13.38
CA ASN A 317 -38.74 14.37 -14.81
C ASN A 317 -39.96 13.75 -15.50
N HIS A 318 -40.93 13.24 -14.73
CA HIS A 318 -42.14 12.58 -15.22
C HIS A 318 -41.89 11.46 -16.24
N ILE A 319 -40.83 10.66 -16.02
CA ILE A 319 -40.43 9.57 -16.92
C ILE A 319 -41.26 8.32 -16.64
N LYS A 320 -41.88 7.75 -17.67
CA LYS A 320 -42.59 6.46 -17.56
C LYS A 320 -41.66 5.30 -17.92
N ASN A 321 -41.77 4.19 -17.19
CA ASN A 321 -41.04 2.94 -17.44
C ASN A 321 -39.50 3.04 -17.47
N ASN A 322 -38.92 4.09 -16.86
CA ASN A 322 -37.47 4.38 -16.87
C ASN A 322 -36.83 4.51 -18.26
N ILE A 323 -37.63 4.74 -19.30
CA ILE A 323 -37.16 4.91 -20.68
C ILE A 323 -36.73 6.36 -20.88
N ILE A 324 -35.51 6.56 -21.39
CA ILE A 324 -34.98 7.88 -21.74
C ILE A 324 -34.43 7.86 -23.17
N LEU A 325 -34.54 8.99 -23.86
CA LEU A 325 -34.04 9.14 -25.24
C LEU A 325 -32.74 9.92 -25.26
N VAL A 326 -31.85 9.58 -26.19
CA VAL A 326 -30.64 10.38 -26.46
C VAL A 326 -31.06 11.81 -26.81
N GLY A 327 -30.43 12.80 -26.19
CA GLY A 327 -30.78 14.22 -26.33
C GLY A 327 -31.85 14.72 -25.36
N GLN A 328 -32.50 13.85 -24.59
CA GLN A 328 -33.51 14.26 -23.61
C GLN A 328 -32.88 15.08 -22.47
N LYS A 329 -33.55 16.17 -22.07
CA LYS A 329 -33.13 17.03 -20.94
C LYS A 329 -33.71 16.51 -19.63
N LEU A 330 -32.86 16.29 -18.62
CA LEU A 330 -33.20 15.82 -17.29
C LEU A 330 -32.83 16.86 -16.22
N LYS A 331 -33.79 17.27 -15.40
CA LYS A 331 -33.57 18.00 -14.15
C LYS A 331 -32.96 17.04 -13.14
N LEU A 332 -31.83 17.43 -12.53
CA LEU A 332 -31.09 16.58 -11.61
C LEU A 332 -31.38 16.85 -10.13
N LYS A 333 -31.83 18.07 -9.78
CA LYS A 333 -32.12 18.52 -8.41
C LYS A 333 -33.26 19.50 -8.39
#